data_AF-A0A815ZI65-F1
#
_entry.id   AF-A0A815ZI65-F1
#
_cell.length_a   1.000
_cell.length_b   1.000
_cell.length_c   1.000
_cell.angle_alpha   90.00
_cell.angle_beta   90.00
_cell.angle_gamma   90.00
#
_symmetry.space_group_name_H-M   'P 1'
#
loop_
_entity.id
_entity.type
_entity.pdbx_description
1 polymer ?
#
loop_
_entity_poly.entity_id
_entity_poly.type
_entity_poly.pdbx_seq_one_letter_code
_entity_poly.pdbx_strand_id
1 'polypeptide(L)'
;MPLLDVNAIALLHTLLTTNSLSRLSTLCASLQAPIEHILSIVAAHPFVFARLRAIDTPGDDRIAVVLDLTNCTFYARPPNGCTKDNACPYLHLCPSVVLPNRRCQRPHDCPLSHSLDTEHNRRVIIERGLENLPQKTLIMLILASADPSKTFAVCHHKPKPCREPNCDDLHLCYFYMCSPHLCKYGDCKAGHSLATQRNIDYLERRGLAHVEPLDIVALFRIVDENKKHSHIYRYPLEQQHPAQPMMIMTLMMDEHGQHQQQPMIMF
;
A
#
# COMPACT_ATOMS: atom_id res chain seq x y z
N MET A 1 -16.22 6.25 -11.03
CA MET A 1 -15.09 6.05 -11.97
C MET A 1 -15.48 5.01 -13.00
N PRO A 2 -14.88 4.97 -14.21
CA PRO A 2 -15.09 3.83 -15.10
C PRO A 2 -14.50 2.55 -14.49
N LEU A 3 -15.15 1.42 -14.76
CA LEU A 3 -14.63 0.09 -14.45
C LEU A 3 -13.26 -0.09 -15.12
N LEU A 4 -12.33 -0.80 -14.45
CA LEU A 4 -11.08 -1.23 -15.10
C LEU A 4 -11.40 -2.15 -16.28
N ASP A 5 -11.16 -1.68 -17.49
CA ASP A 5 -11.29 -2.51 -18.69
C ASP A 5 -10.11 -3.50 -18.81
N VAL A 6 -10.13 -4.33 -19.87
CA VAL A 6 -9.07 -5.31 -20.11
C VAL A 6 -7.68 -4.67 -20.24
N ASN A 7 -7.60 -3.44 -20.76
CA ASN A 7 -6.33 -2.74 -20.96
C ASN A 7 -5.79 -2.21 -19.63
N ALA A 8 -6.65 -1.63 -18.80
CA ALA A 8 -6.32 -1.16 -17.47
C ALA A 8 -5.88 -2.33 -16.57
N ILE A 9 -6.56 -3.48 -16.66
CA ILE A 9 -6.16 -4.70 -15.96
C ILE A 9 -4.80 -5.20 -16.44
N ALA A 10 -4.53 -5.19 -17.75
CA ALA A 10 -3.23 -5.58 -18.30
C ALA A 10 -2.09 -4.66 -17.83
N LEU A 11 -2.34 -3.34 -17.79
CA LEU A 11 -1.39 -2.36 -17.25
C LEU A 11 -1.13 -2.60 -15.76
N LEU A 12 -2.18 -2.80 -14.96
CA LEU A 12 -2.06 -3.12 -13.54
C LEU A 12 -1.25 -4.40 -13.34
N HIS A 13 -1.59 -5.48 -14.03
CA HIS A 13 -0.87 -6.74 -13.94
C HIS A 13 0.61 -6.60 -14.31
N THR A 14 0.91 -5.84 -15.36
CA THR A 14 2.29 -5.57 -15.78
C THR A 14 3.08 -4.84 -14.68
N LEU A 15 2.51 -3.80 -14.09
CA LEU A 15 3.14 -3.05 -13.00
C LEU A 15 3.30 -3.90 -11.72
N LEU A 16 2.33 -4.75 -11.40
CA LEU A 16 2.40 -5.65 -10.24
C LEU A 16 3.46 -6.74 -10.40
N THR A 17 3.67 -7.26 -11.61
CA THR A 17 4.59 -8.38 -11.86
C THR A 17 6.02 -7.96 -12.17
N THR A 18 6.22 -6.81 -12.83
CA THR A 18 7.53 -6.35 -13.26
C THR A 18 8.13 -5.35 -12.28
N ASN A 19 7.57 -4.15 -12.22
CA ASN A 19 7.98 -3.08 -11.33
C ASN A 19 6.80 -2.13 -11.10
N SER A 20 6.51 -1.84 -9.83
CA SER A 20 5.38 -0.99 -9.40
C SER A 20 5.50 0.46 -9.87
N LEU A 21 6.68 0.85 -10.34
CA LEU A 21 6.97 2.10 -11.03
C LEU A 21 7.76 1.79 -12.31
N SER A 22 7.19 2.09 -13.48
CA SER A 22 7.83 1.79 -14.77
C SER A 22 7.78 2.97 -15.72
N ARG A 23 8.78 3.08 -16.60
CA ARG A 23 8.82 4.12 -17.65
C ARG A 23 7.74 3.86 -18.71
N LEU A 24 7.19 4.92 -19.29
CA LEU A 24 6.23 4.84 -20.37
C LEU A 24 6.77 4.02 -21.54
N SER A 25 8.01 4.25 -21.95
CA SER A 25 8.68 3.51 -23.03
C SER A 25 8.72 2.00 -22.75
N THR A 26 9.05 1.60 -21.53
CA THR A 26 9.08 0.19 -21.08
C THR A 26 7.69 -0.43 -21.08
N LEU A 27 6.68 0.31 -20.63
CA LEU A 27 5.29 -0.17 -20.61
C LEU A 27 4.72 -0.29 -22.02
N CYS A 28 5.01 0.68 -22.91
CA CYS A 28 4.61 0.61 -24.32
C CYS A 28 5.17 -0.63 -25.00
N ALA A 29 6.46 -0.91 -24.78
CA ALA A 29 7.10 -2.11 -25.32
C ALA A 29 6.48 -3.41 -24.76
N SER A 30 6.19 -3.45 -23.47
CA SER A 30 5.64 -4.64 -22.79
C SER A 30 4.19 -4.93 -23.19
N LEU A 31 3.37 -3.87 -23.29
CA LEU A 31 1.95 -3.96 -23.61
C LEU A 31 1.66 -3.88 -25.12
N GLN A 32 2.68 -3.60 -25.93
CA GLN A 32 2.55 -3.34 -27.37
C GLN A 32 1.50 -2.27 -27.67
N ALA A 33 1.48 -1.22 -26.83
CA ALA A 33 0.50 -0.14 -26.89
C ALA A 33 1.21 1.21 -27.08
N PRO A 34 0.61 2.16 -27.81
CA PRO A 34 1.20 3.47 -27.98
C PRO A 34 1.06 4.32 -26.72
N ILE A 35 1.89 5.37 -26.60
CA ILE A 35 1.97 6.20 -25.41
C ILE A 35 0.62 6.84 -25.06
N GLU A 36 -0.09 7.36 -26.06
CA GLU A 36 -1.40 7.99 -25.89
C GLU A 36 -2.43 7.03 -25.28
N HIS A 37 -2.36 5.75 -25.62
CA HIS A 37 -3.26 4.73 -25.08
C HIS A 37 -3.01 4.53 -23.59
N ILE A 38 -1.74 4.33 -23.19
CA ILE A 38 -1.38 4.18 -21.78
C ILE A 38 -1.75 5.44 -20.98
N LEU A 39 -1.50 6.62 -21.52
CA LEU A 39 -1.84 7.87 -20.85
C LEU A 39 -3.36 8.04 -20.69
N SER A 40 -4.17 7.60 -21.66
CA SER A 40 -5.62 7.62 -21.55
C SER A 40 -6.14 6.73 -20.42
N ILE A 41 -5.56 5.53 -20.27
CA ILE A 41 -5.87 4.59 -19.17
C ILE A 41 -5.51 5.23 -17.82
N VAL A 42 -4.32 5.79 -17.70
CA VAL A 42 -3.85 6.43 -16.45
C VAL A 42 -4.75 7.61 -16.07
N ALA A 43 -5.17 8.42 -17.04
CA ALA A 43 -6.09 9.53 -16.81
C ALA A 43 -7.49 9.07 -16.40
N ALA A 44 -7.97 7.94 -16.94
CA ALA A 44 -9.28 7.37 -16.64
C ALA A 44 -9.37 6.73 -15.24
N HIS A 45 -8.23 6.30 -14.67
CA HIS A 45 -8.20 5.56 -13.40
C HIS A 45 -7.21 6.17 -12.37
N PRO A 46 -7.45 7.41 -11.89
CA PRO A 46 -6.53 8.13 -11.01
C PRO A 46 -6.38 7.52 -9.60
N PHE A 47 -7.32 6.65 -9.19
CA PHE A 47 -7.25 5.92 -7.91
C PHE A 47 -6.42 4.63 -7.99
N VAL A 48 -5.90 4.30 -9.18
CA VAL A 48 -5.12 3.09 -9.46
C VAL A 48 -3.75 3.43 -10.04
N PHE A 49 -3.67 4.47 -10.87
CA PHE A 49 -2.44 4.86 -11.54
C PHE A 49 -2.11 6.33 -11.32
N ALA A 50 -0.81 6.61 -11.17
CA ALA A 50 -0.29 7.97 -11.21
C ALA A 50 0.78 8.09 -12.28
N ARG A 51 0.82 9.27 -12.90
CA ARG A 51 1.87 9.69 -13.81
C ARG A 51 2.84 10.61 -13.07
N LEU A 52 4.11 10.23 -13.02
CA LEU A 52 5.19 11.03 -12.46
C LEU A 52 6.04 11.56 -13.62
N ARG A 53 6.14 12.89 -13.71
CA ARG A 53 6.95 13.52 -14.74
C ARG A 53 8.43 13.24 -14.51
N ALA A 54 9.09 12.74 -15.55
CA ALA A 54 10.52 12.45 -15.50
C ALA A 54 11.33 13.73 -15.78
N ILE A 55 12.16 14.14 -14.82
CA ILE A 55 13.06 15.31 -15.00
C ILE A 55 14.32 14.89 -15.76
N ASP A 56 14.77 13.66 -15.55
CA ASP A 56 15.97 13.07 -16.16
C ASP A 56 15.81 12.73 -17.64
N THR A 57 14.57 12.51 -18.08
CA THR A 57 14.24 11.97 -19.42
C THR A 57 12.90 12.56 -19.89
N PRO A 58 12.90 13.80 -20.39
CA PRO A 58 11.67 14.48 -20.79
C PRO A 58 10.87 13.67 -21.82
N GLY A 59 9.58 13.44 -21.54
CA GLY A 59 8.67 12.68 -22.40
C GLY A 59 8.60 11.18 -22.08
N ASP A 60 9.54 10.63 -21.31
CA ASP A 60 9.50 9.25 -20.82
C ASP A 60 9.15 9.18 -19.32
N ASP A 61 7.96 9.71 -19.03
CA ASP A 61 7.40 9.75 -17.68
C ASP A 61 7.25 8.35 -17.09
N ARG A 62 7.11 8.29 -15.76
CA ARG A 62 6.94 7.03 -15.05
C ARG A 62 5.49 6.86 -14.64
N ILE A 63 4.97 5.65 -14.80
CA ILE A 63 3.65 5.26 -14.33
C ILE A 63 3.82 4.40 -13.09
N ALA A 64 3.12 4.78 -12.03
CA ALA A 64 3.08 4.07 -10.76
C ALA A 64 1.68 3.51 -10.49
N VAL A 65 1.63 2.41 -9.74
CA VAL A 65 0.40 1.98 -9.07
C VAL A 65 0.23 2.82 -7.81
N VAL A 66 -0.78 3.70 -7.81
CA VAL A 66 -1.21 4.45 -6.62
C VAL A 66 -2.56 3.93 -6.21
N LEU A 67 -2.71 3.60 -4.93
CA LEU A 67 -3.93 2.97 -4.45
C LEU A 67 -4.46 3.76 -3.28
N ASP A 68 -5.64 4.30 -3.45
CA ASP A 68 -6.37 4.95 -2.38
C ASP A 68 -7.52 4.06 -1.92
N LEU A 69 -7.21 2.88 -1.38
CA LEU A 69 -8.19 1.96 -0.78
C LEU A 69 -7.97 1.88 0.75
N THR A 70 -7.97 3.04 1.39
CA THR A 70 -7.62 3.15 2.80
C THR A 70 -8.77 2.76 3.73
N ASN A 71 -8.43 2.15 4.86
CA ASN A 71 -9.39 1.81 5.92
C ASN A 71 -9.69 3.03 6.77
N CYS A 72 -10.95 3.20 7.16
CA CYS A 72 -11.40 4.31 8.00
C CYS A 72 -10.75 4.22 9.39
N THR A 73 -10.00 5.26 9.77
CA THR A 73 -9.31 5.32 11.06
C THR A 73 -10.25 5.51 12.26
N PHE A 74 -11.51 5.89 12.01
CA PHE A 74 -12.55 6.07 13.03
C PHE A 74 -13.45 4.84 13.17
N TYR A 75 -13.57 3.98 12.16
CA TYR A 75 -14.47 2.83 12.19
C TYR A 75 -14.18 1.89 13.36
N ALA A 76 -12.89 1.65 13.63
CA ALA A 76 -12.45 0.80 14.73
C ALA A 76 -12.35 1.52 16.08
N ARG A 77 -12.77 2.80 16.20
CA ARG A 77 -12.66 3.57 17.45
C ARG A 77 -13.96 3.50 18.27
N PRO A 78 -13.97 2.83 19.43
CA PRO A 78 -15.09 2.93 20.37
C PRO A 78 -15.16 4.32 21.02
N PRO A 79 -16.32 4.72 21.59
CA PRO A 79 -17.60 3.98 21.61
C PRO A 79 -18.45 4.14 20.35
N ASN A 80 -18.24 5.20 19.56
CA ASN A 80 -19.19 5.62 18.53
C ASN A 80 -18.81 5.22 17.08
N GLY A 81 -17.62 4.64 16.86
CA GLY A 81 -17.18 4.21 15.54
C GLY A 81 -17.13 5.35 14.52
N CYS A 82 -17.24 5.01 13.23
CA CYS A 82 -17.40 5.99 12.16
C CYS A 82 -18.86 6.48 12.10
N THR A 83 -19.08 7.78 12.30
CA THR A 83 -20.42 8.39 12.23
C THR A 83 -20.84 8.83 10.83
N LYS A 84 -19.93 8.76 9.85
CA LYS A 84 -20.20 9.15 8.46
C LYS A 84 -21.03 8.11 7.71
N ASP A 85 -21.13 6.89 8.23
CA ASP A 85 -21.89 5.78 7.63
C ASP A 85 -21.67 5.69 6.11
N ASN A 86 -22.73 5.71 5.30
CA ASN A 86 -22.68 5.67 3.83
C ASN A 86 -22.02 6.89 3.17
N ALA A 87 -21.74 7.97 3.89
CA ALA A 87 -20.95 9.10 3.39
C ALA A 87 -19.43 8.95 3.66
N CYS A 88 -19.00 7.88 4.34
CA CYS A 88 -17.57 7.64 4.55
C CYS A 88 -16.90 7.15 3.25
N PRO A 89 -15.84 7.81 2.74
CA PRO A 89 -15.18 7.42 1.49
C PRO A 89 -14.16 6.27 1.67
N TYR A 90 -14.03 5.76 2.90
CA TYR A 90 -13.02 4.78 3.31
C TYR A 90 -13.65 3.44 3.63
N LEU A 91 -12.86 2.36 3.51
CA LEU A 91 -13.31 1.02 3.87
C LEU A 91 -13.63 0.94 5.37
N HIS A 92 -14.65 0.17 5.70
CA HIS A 92 -15.01 -0.22 7.06
C HIS A 92 -14.63 -1.68 7.24
N LEU A 93 -13.36 -1.91 7.50
CA LEU A 93 -12.81 -3.23 7.80
C LEU A 93 -12.23 -3.25 9.22
N CYS A 94 -12.31 -4.41 9.84
CA CYS A 94 -11.59 -4.71 11.06
C CYS A 94 -10.10 -4.46 10.82
N PRO A 95 -9.40 -3.79 11.75
CA PRO A 95 -7.98 -3.58 11.65
C PRO A 95 -7.19 -4.86 11.41
N SER A 96 -7.66 -6.04 11.85
CA SER A 96 -6.96 -7.30 11.57
C SER A 96 -6.94 -7.70 10.09
N VAL A 97 -7.86 -7.19 9.28
CA VAL A 97 -7.90 -7.46 7.82
C VAL A 97 -6.87 -6.61 7.09
N VAL A 98 -6.66 -5.37 7.55
CA VAL A 98 -5.83 -4.37 6.86
C VAL A 98 -4.48 -4.13 7.54
N LEU A 99 -4.35 -4.53 8.80
CA LEU A 99 -3.12 -4.53 9.59
C LEU A 99 -2.73 -5.98 9.84
N PRO A 100 -1.86 -6.53 8.97
CA PRO A 100 -1.47 -7.93 9.04
C PRO A 100 -0.94 -8.36 10.43
N ASN A 101 -0.33 -7.44 11.18
CA ASN A 101 0.20 -7.68 12.52
C ASN A 101 -0.84 -7.80 13.66
N ARG A 102 -2.14 -7.66 13.37
CA ARG A 102 -3.19 -7.80 14.38
C ARG A 102 -4.07 -8.99 14.04
N ARG A 103 -4.08 -10.02 14.90
CA ARG A 103 -5.11 -11.06 14.83
C ARG A 103 -6.41 -10.54 15.44
N CYS A 104 -7.54 -10.85 14.81
CA CYS A 104 -8.84 -10.62 15.44
C CYS A 104 -8.98 -11.58 16.63
N GLN A 105 -9.22 -11.06 17.82
CA GLN A 105 -9.42 -11.87 19.02
C GLN A 105 -10.77 -12.60 19.03
N ARG A 106 -11.69 -12.15 18.18
CA ARG A 106 -13.09 -12.58 18.11
C ARG A 106 -13.51 -12.74 16.65
N PRO A 107 -12.94 -13.69 15.90
CA PRO A 107 -13.14 -13.78 14.45
C PRO A 107 -14.58 -14.16 14.06
N HIS A 108 -15.31 -14.84 14.94
CA HIS A 108 -16.70 -15.27 14.68
C HIS A 108 -17.76 -14.28 15.18
N ASP A 109 -17.39 -13.41 16.11
CA ASP A 109 -18.26 -12.43 16.79
C ASP A 109 -17.63 -11.02 16.77
N CYS A 110 -16.85 -10.71 15.74
CA CYS A 110 -16.20 -9.41 15.63
C CYS A 110 -17.27 -8.33 15.40
N PRO A 111 -17.30 -7.25 16.20
CA PRO A 111 -18.20 -6.13 15.93
C PRO A 111 -17.79 -5.31 14.70
N LEU A 112 -16.63 -5.60 14.11
CA LEU A 112 -16.10 -4.94 12.92
C LEU A 112 -16.17 -5.88 11.72
N SER A 113 -16.44 -5.35 10.53
CA SER A 113 -16.56 -6.16 9.32
C SER A 113 -15.23 -6.80 8.92
N HIS A 114 -15.24 -8.09 8.62
CA HIS A 114 -14.12 -8.79 7.98
C HIS A 114 -14.31 -8.95 6.46
N SER A 115 -15.41 -8.46 5.91
CA SER A 115 -15.81 -8.68 4.53
C SER A 115 -15.76 -7.40 3.69
N LEU A 116 -15.28 -7.53 2.45
CA LEU A 116 -15.37 -6.51 1.41
C LEU A 116 -16.78 -6.42 0.81
N ASP A 117 -17.63 -7.42 1.05
CA ASP A 117 -18.94 -7.54 0.42
C ASP A 117 -20.06 -6.83 1.20
N THR A 118 -19.75 -6.11 2.27
CA THR A 118 -20.73 -5.24 2.93
C THR A 118 -21.20 -4.16 1.96
N GLU A 119 -22.44 -3.70 2.13
CA GLU A 119 -23.03 -2.64 1.29
C GLU A 119 -22.10 -1.41 1.19
N HIS A 120 -21.60 -0.96 2.35
CA HIS A 120 -20.65 0.16 2.43
C HIS A 120 -19.34 -0.11 1.68
N ASN A 121 -18.68 -1.26 1.92
CA ASN A 121 -17.38 -1.55 1.30
C ASN A 121 -17.51 -1.75 -0.21
N ARG A 122 -18.60 -2.39 -0.68
CA ARG A 122 -18.91 -2.52 -2.11
C ARG A 122 -19.08 -1.17 -2.77
N ARG A 123 -19.80 -0.25 -2.14
CA ARG A 123 -19.95 1.13 -2.65
C ARG A 123 -18.58 1.81 -2.81
N VAL A 124 -17.74 1.77 -1.78
CA VAL A 124 -16.38 2.35 -1.78
C VAL A 124 -15.51 1.76 -2.91
N ILE A 125 -15.64 0.46 -3.19
CA ILE A 125 -14.94 -0.25 -4.27
C ILE A 125 -15.46 0.16 -5.66
N ILE A 126 -16.79 0.23 -5.83
CA ILE A 126 -17.45 0.62 -7.09
C ILE A 126 -17.16 2.08 -7.44
N GLU A 127 -17.19 2.99 -6.46
CA GLU A 127 -16.87 4.40 -6.67
C GLU A 127 -15.47 4.60 -7.29
N ARG A 128 -14.55 3.67 -6.98
CA ARG A 128 -13.18 3.61 -7.49
C ARG A 128 -13.00 2.77 -8.76
N GLY A 129 -14.03 2.09 -9.24
CA GLY A 129 -14.02 1.26 -10.46
C GLY A 129 -13.28 -0.07 -10.30
N LEU A 130 -13.24 -0.62 -9.08
CA LEU A 130 -12.44 -1.81 -8.71
C LEU A 130 -13.28 -3.08 -8.53
N GLU A 131 -14.57 -3.03 -8.82
CA GLU A 131 -15.54 -4.10 -8.53
C GLU A 131 -15.36 -5.36 -9.36
N ASN A 132 -14.64 -5.30 -10.48
CA ASN A 132 -14.29 -6.47 -11.29
C ASN A 132 -12.92 -7.06 -10.96
N LEU A 133 -12.18 -6.50 -10.00
CA LEU A 133 -10.92 -7.08 -9.57
C LEU A 133 -11.17 -8.32 -8.69
N PRO A 134 -10.34 -9.37 -8.83
CA PRO A 134 -10.39 -10.51 -7.92
C PRO A 134 -10.20 -10.06 -6.46
N GLN A 135 -10.93 -10.69 -5.54
CA GLN A 135 -10.85 -10.38 -4.11
C GLN A 135 -9.41 -10.43 -3.57
N LYS A 136 -8.61 -11.40 -4.03
CA LYS A 136 -7.19 -11.51 -3.70
C LYS A 136 -6.41 -10.25 -4.09
N THR A 137 -6.65 -9.74 -5.31
CA THR A 137 -6.04 -8.50 -5.78
C THR A 137 -6.50 -7.32 -4.93
N LEU A 138 -7.79 -7.18 -4.65
CA LEU A 138 -8.30 -6.11 -3.78
C LEU A 138 -7.63 -6.12 -2.39
N ILE A 139 -7.51 -7.28 -1.76
CA ILE A 139 -6.83 -7.43 -0.46
C ILE A 139 -5.37 -7.00 -0.57
N MET A 140 -4.66 -7.42 -1.61
CA MET A 140 -3.28 -6.96 -1.86
C MET A 140 -3.22 -5.43 -1.95
N LEU A 141 -4.09 -4.83 -2.77
CA LEU A 141 -4.10 -3.39 -2.97
C LEU A 141 -4.40 -2.63 -1.65
N ILE A 142 -5.32 -3.16 -0.83
CA ILE A 142 -5.64 -2.62 0.49
C ILE A 142 -4.43 -2.69 1.42
N LEU A 143 -3.74 -3.84 1.49
CA LEU A 143 -2.54 -4.02 2.30
C LEU A 143 -1.41 -3.08 1.88
N ALA A 144 -1.25 -2.83 0.57
CA ALA A 144 -0.25 -1.90 0.05
C ALA A 144 -0.58 -0.43 0.37
N SER A 145 -1.87 -0.10 0.48
CA SER A 145 -2.36 1.24 0.86
C SER A 145 -2.38 1.48 2.37
N ALA A 146 -2.50 0.42 3.18
CA ALA A 146 -2.37 0.48 4.63
C ALA A 146 -0.94 0.88 4.98
N ASP A 147 -0.80 1.88 5.87
CA ASP A 147 0.46 2.47 6.35
C ASP A 147 1.70 1.61 6.01
N PRO A 148 2.42 1.96 4.92
CA PRO A 148 3.39 1.04 4.33
C PRO A 148 4.56 0.74 5.29
N SER A 149 4.76 1.57 6.32
CA SER A 149 5.75 1.35 7.39
C SER A 149 5.37 0.19 8.34
N LYS A 150 4.09 -0.17 8.40
CA LYS A 150 3.54 -1.22 9.27
C LYS A 150 3.29 -2.54 8.53
N THR A 151 3.09 -2.49 7.21
CA THR A 151 2.78 -3.68 6.40
C THR A 151 4.02 -4.53 6.12
N PHE A 152 5.14 -3.93 5.70
CA PHE A 152 6.39 -4.64 5.40
C PHE A 152 7.59 -3.90 6.00
N ALA A 153 8.18 -4.47 7.03
CA ALA A 153 9.45 -4.03 7.59
C ALA A 153 10.52 -5.05 7.18
N VAL A 154 11.50 -4.59 6.40
CA VAL A 154 12.64 -5.40 5.99
C VAL A 154 13.81 -5.05 6.89
N CYS A 155 14.43 -6.08 7.43
CA CYS A 155 15.55 -5.97 8.34
C CYS A 155 16.77 -5.37 7.61
N HIS A 156 17.11 -4.11 7.89
CA HIS A 156 18.16 -3.37 7.17
C HIS A 156 19.59 -3.68 7.64
N HIS A 157 19.96 -4.95 7.83
CA HIS A 157 21.33 -5.30 8.14
C HIS A 157 22.17 -5.42 6.86
N LYS A 158 22.81 -4.31 6.49
CA LYS A 158 23.91 -4.30 5.52
C LYS A 158 25.21 -4.02 6.29
N PRO A 159 26.32 -4.75 6.05
CA PRO A 159 26.51 -5.98 5.27
C PRO A 159 26.56 -7.26 6.15
N LYS A 160 26.14 -7.20 7.41
CA LYS A 160 26.23 -8.32 8.37
C LYS A 160 24.89 -9.06 8.48
N PRO A 161 24.87 -10.37 8.80
CA PRO A 161 23.63 -11.03 9.19
C PRO A 161 23.04 -10.34 10.42
N CYS A 162 21.71 -10.30 10.50
CA CYS A 162 20.99 -9.78 11.67
C CYS A 162 21.40 -10.59 12.91
N ARG A 163 21.91 -9.89 13.94
CA ARG A 163 22.34 -10.49 15.21
C ARG A 163 21.35 -10.23 16.34
N GLU A 164 20.27 -9.50 16.06
CA GLU A 164 19.24 -9.19 17.03
C GLU A 164 18.41 -10.46 17.27
N PRO A 165 18.52 -11.08 18.46
CA PRO A 165 17.86 -12.34 18.78
C PRO A 165 16.34 -12.25 18.62
N ASN A 166 15.75 -11.06 18.86
CA ASN A 166 14.31 -10.83 18.81
C ASN A 166 13.86 -9.93 17.64
N CYS A 167 14.64 -9.83 16.55
CA CYS A 167 14.25 -8.99 15.42
C CYS A 167 12.98 -9.54 14.75
N ASP A 168 11.95 -8.70 14.71
CA ASP A 168 10.61 -9.00 14.17
C ASP A 168 10.41 -8.44 12.75
N ASP A 169 11.48 -8.26 11.99
CA ASP A 169 11.45 -7.81 10.60
C ASP A 169 11.75 -8.96 9.63
N LEU A 170 11.38 -8.78 8.37
CA LEU A 170 11.66 -9.73 7.30
C LEU A 170 13.17 -9.75 6.99
N HIS A 171 13.80 -10.92 7.06
CA HIS A 171 15.22 -11.08 6.76
C HIS A 171 15.41 -11.38 5.28
N LEU A 172 15.37 -10.34 4.48
CA LEU A 172 15.62 -10.39 3.05
C LEU A 172 16.52 -9.25 2.60
N CYS A 173 17.24 -9.48 1.51
CA CYS A 173 17.98 -8.45 0.83
C CYS A 173 17.00 -7.44 0.23
N TYR A 174 16.98 -6.23 0.79
CA TYR A 174 16.22 -5.09 0.26
C TYR A 174 16.40 -4.92 -1.26
N PHE A 175 17.64 -4.97 -1.76
CA PHE A 175 17.90 -4.81 -3.20
C PHE A 175 17.26 -5.94 -4.03
N TYR A 176 17.31 -7.18 -3.55
CA TYR A 176 16.67 -8.31 -4.24
C TYR A 176 15.14 -8.15 -4.27
N MET A 177 14.56 -7.67 -3.18
CA MET A 177 13.13 -7.38 -3.08
C MET A 177 12.70 -6.27 -4.06
N CYS A 178 13.51 -5.21 -4.21
CA CYS A 178 13.27 -4.17 -5.21
C CYS A 178 13.38 -4.73 -6.64
N SER A 179 14.43 -5.50 -6.93
CA SER A 179 14.57 -6.24 -8.20
C SER A 179 15.67 -7.31 -8.09
N PRO A 180 15.47 -8.53 -8.62
CA PRO A 180 16.46 -9.60 -8.56
C PRO A 180 17.84 -9.18 -9.09
N HIS A 181 17.88 -8.30 -10.10
CA HIS A 181 19.11 -7.83 -10.74
C HIS A 181 19.86 -6.75 -9.96
N LEU A 182 19.22 -6.10 -8.97
CA LEU A 182 19.87 -5.05 -8.16
C LEU A 182 20.78 -5.65 -7.08
N CYS A 183 20.55 -6.90 -6.67
CA CYS A 183 21.50 -7.58 -5.80
C CYS A 183 22.69 -8.12 -6.60
N LYS A 184 23.86 -7.52 -6.39
CA LYS A 184 25.11 -7.91 -7.06
C LYS A 184 25.85 -9.07 -6.37
N TYR A 185 25.29 -9.59 -5.27
CA TYR A 185 25.93 -10.62 -4.45
C TYR A 185 25.26 -11.97 -4.71
N GLY A 186 26.00 -12.89 -5.33
CA GLY A 186 25.53 -14.27 -5.55
C GLY A 186 25.28 -15.01 -4.24
N ASP A 187 26.19 -14.91 -3.27
CA ASP A 187 26.04 -15.41 -1.90
C ASP A 187 25.63 -14.27 -0.95
N CYS A 188 24.41 -13.75 -1.13
CA CYS A 188 23.95 -12.59 -0.37
C CYS A 188 23.59 -12.98 1.08
N LYS A 189 24.39 -12.48 2.03
CA LYS A 189 24.19 -12.70 3.48
C LYS A 189 22.89 -12.15 4.07
N ALA A 190 22.20 -11.28 3.33
CA ALA A 190 20.89 -10.76 3.73
C ALA A 190 19.74 -11.72 3.38
N GLY A 191 20.00 -12.77 2.59
CA GLY A 191 19.01 -13.77 2.19
C GLY A 191 18.12 -13.32 1.03
N HIS A 192 17.79 -14.25 0.13
CA HIS A 192 16.87 -14.03 -1.01
C HIS A 192 15.61 -14.90 -0.96
N SER A 193 15.43 -15.70 0.11
CA SER A 193 14.36 -16.67 0.20
C SER A 193 13.33 -16.29 1.27
N LEU A 194 12.08 -16.14 0.84
CA LEU A 194 10.92 -16.03 1.74
C LEU A 194 10.63 -17.33 2.50
N ALA A 195 11.15 -18.47 2.03
CA ALA A 195 10.90 -19.79 2.60
C ALA A 195 11.78 -20.15 3.81
N THR A 196 12.52 -19.20 4.39
CA THR A 196 13.22 -19.45 5.66
C THR A 196 12.20 -19.50 6.80
N GLN A 197 12.42 -20.35 7.80
CA GLN A 197 11.50 -20.48 8.95
C GLN A 197 11.20 -19.12 9.58
N ARG A 198 12.21 -18.26 9.75
CA ARG A 198 12.04 -16.92 10.32
C ARG A 198 11.13 -16.02 9.47
N ASN A 199 11.24 -16.08 8.15
CA ASN A 199 10.38 -15.31 7.24
C ASN A 199 8.96 -15.89 7.22
N ILE A 200 8.80 -17.22 7.29
CA ILE A 200 7.50 -17.87 7.44
C ILE A 200 6.84 -17.43 8.75
N ASP A 201 7.54 -17.50 9.88
CA ASP A 201 7.03 -17.06 11.18
C ASP A 201 6.64 -15.57 11.17
N TYR A 202 7.45 -14.73 10.51
CA TYR A 202 7.10 -13.31 10.29
C TYR A 202 5.79 -13.19 9.52
N LEU A 203 5.66 -13.86 8.37
CA LEU A 203 4.45 -13.82 7.55
C LEU A 203 3.23 -14.36 8.31
N GLU A 204 3.37 -15.44 9.11
CA GLU A 204 2.31 -15.99 9.95
C GLU A 204 1.87 -15.04 11.08
N ARG A 205 2.82 -14.39 11.76
CA ARG A 205 2.50 -13.36 12.77
C ARG A 205 1.83 -12.15 12.14
N ARG A 206 2.19 -11.86 10.89
CA ARG A 206 1.59 -10.84 10.04
C ARG A 206 0.34 -11.37 9.31
N GLY A 207 -0.18 -12.57 9.57
CA GLY A 207 -1.37 -13.04 8.87
C GLY A 207 -1.27 -13.08 7.33
N LEU A 208 -0.05 -13.06 6.79
CA LEU A 208 0.28 -13.11 5.36
C LEU A 208 0.71 -14.52 4.91
N ALA A 209 0.59 -15.52 5.77
CA ALA A 209 1.01 -16.90 5.47
C ALA A 209 0.29 -17.53 4.26
N HIS A 210 -0.89 -17.02 3.91
CA HIS A 210 -1.68 -17.46 2.77
C HIS A 210 -1.43 -16.65 1.49
N VAL A 211 -0.54 -15.66 1.53
CA VAL A 211 -0.18 -14.82 0.39
C VAL A 211 1.01 -15.45 -0.31
N GLU A 212 0.93 -15.59 -1.63
CA GLU A 212 2.01 -16.21 -2.41
C GLU A 212 3.30 -15.38 -2.32
N PRO A 213 4.50 -16.00 -2.35
CA PRO A 213 5.76 -15.28 -2.24
C PRO A 213 5.94 -14.15 -3.28
N LEU A 214 5.47 -14.35 -4.51
CA LEU A 214 5.53 -13.33 -5.57
C LEU A 214 4.65 -12.11 -5.25
N ASP A 215 3.49 -12.35 -4.66
CA ASP A 215 2.56 -11.31 -4.24
C ASP A 215 3.16 -10.48 -3.09
N ILE A 216 3.87 -11.12 -2.15
CA ILE A 216 4.63 -10.42 -1.10
C ILE A 216 5.69 -9.49 -1.69
N VAL A 217 6.40 -9.92 -2.73
CA VAL A 217 7.40 -9.08 -3.41
C VAL A 217 6.73 -7.91 -4.12
N ALA A 218 5.63 -8.15 -4.84
CA ALA A 218 4.87 -7.09 -5.50
C ALA A 218 4.37 -6.04 -4.51
N LEU A 219 3.77 -6.49 -3.40
CA LEU A 219 3.31 -5.63 -2.31
C LEU A 219 4.43 -4.77 -1.74
N PHE A 220 5.58 -5.39 -1.44
CA PHE A 220 6.74 -4.66 -0.95
C PHE A 220 7.17 -3.53 -1.89
N ARG A 221 7.20 -3.78 -3.21
CA ARG A 221 7.60 -2.77 -4.21
C ARG A 221 6.63 -1.61 -4.27
N ILE A 222 5.32 -1.89 -4.28
CA ILE A 222 4.29 -0.84 -4.26
C ILE A 222 4.45 0.02 -3.00
N VAL A 223 4.60 -0.63 -1.84
CA VAL A 223 4.80 0.02 -0.54
C VAL A 223 6.05 0.90 -0.51
N ASP A 224 7.18 0.38 -1.00
CA ASP A 224 8.47 1.07 -1.03
C ASP A 224 8.44 2.29 -1.96
N GLU A 225 7.85 2.15 -3.15
CA GLU A 225 7.68 3.26 -4.09
C GLU A 225 6.68 4.31 -3.56
N ASN A 226 5.57 3.88 -2.96
CA ASN A 226 4.60 4.78 -2.33
C ASN A 226 5.21 5.57 -1.17
N LYS A 227 6.15 4.99 -0.41
CA LYS A 227 6.91 5.72 0.62
C LYS A 227 7.78 6.81 0.00
N LYS A 228 8.61 6.45 -0.99
CA LYS A 228 9.55 7.39 -1.66
C LYS A 228 8.82 8.58 -2.29
N HIS A 229 7.63 8.34 -2.83
CA HIS A 229 6.87 9.31 -3.61
C HIS A 229 5.58 9.78 -2.92
N SER A 230 5.45 9.55 -1.60
CA SER A 230 4.24 9.87 -0.81
C SER A 230 3.80 11.33 -0.89
N HIS A 231 4.73 12.27 -1.08
CA HIS A 231 4.45 13.70 -1.28
C HIS A 231 3.79 14.01 -2.63
N ILE A 232 4.05 13.18 -3.65
CA ILE A 232 3.51 13.33 -5.00
C ILE A 232 2.09 12.74 -5.06
N TYR A 233 1.86 11.62 -4.38
CA TYR A 233 0.60 10.89 -4.45
C TYR A 233 -0.50 11.45 -3.54
N ARG A 234 -0.16 12.24 -2.51
CA ARG A 234 -1.15 12.91 -1.64
C ARG A 234 -1.80 14.13 -2.29
N TYR A 235 -1.08 14.84 -3.15
CA TYR A 235 -1.51 16.12 -3.74
C TYR A 235 -2.74 16.02 -4.67
N PRO A 236 -2.92 14.96 -5.50
CA PRO A 236 -4.13 14.80 -6.31
C PRO A 236 -5.37 14.42 -5.49
N LEU A 237 -5.21 13.72 -4.36
CA LEU A 237 -6.32 13.22 -3.53
C LEU A 237 -6.93 14.30 -2.63
N GLU A 238 -6.09 15.21 -2.10
CA GLU A 238 -6.53 16.38 -1.30
C GLU A 238 -7.26 17.45 -2.13
N GLN A 239 -7.05 17.48 -3.46
CA GLN A 239 -7.80 18.37 -4.36
C GLN A 239 -9.14 17.76 -4.80
N GLN A 240 -9.29 16.43 -4.78
CA GLN A 240 -10.53 15.74 -5.14
C GLN A 240 -11.46 15.52 -3.94
N HIS A 241 -10.92 15.54 -2.72
CA HIS A 241 -11.68 15.63 -1.47
C HIS A 241 -11.16 16.85 -0.69
N PRO A 242 -11.95 17.95 -0.59
CA PRO A 242 -11.50 19.10 0.19
C PRO A 242 -11.16 18.63 1.60
N ALA A 243 -9.92 18.93 2.00
CA ALA A 243 -9.34 18.54 3.28
C ALA A 243 -10.31 18.83 4.43
N GLN A 244 -10.57 17.83 5.27
CA GLN A 244 -10.79 18.11 6.69
C GLN A 244 -9.41 18.26 7.36
N PRO A 245 -9.24 19.16 8.33
CA PRO A 245 -7.94 19.55 8.83
C PRO A 245 -7.14 18.34 9.33
N MET A 246 -5.87 18.25 8.92
CA MET A 246 -4.92 17.36 9.56
C MET A 246 -4.66 17.84 10.99
N MET A 247 -4.95 17.01 11.99
CA MET A 247 -4.44 17.22 13.35
C MET A 247 -2.96 16.85 13.37
N ILE A 248 -2.09 17.85 13.55
CA ILE A 248 -0.70 17.62 13.92
C ILE A 248 -0.63 17.64 15.45
N MET A 249 -0.15 16.55 16.05
CA MET A 249 0.20 16.54 17.47
C MET A 249 1.61 17.12 17.62
N THR A 250 1.69 18.34 18.15
CA THR A 250 2.97 18.95 18.54
C THR A 250 3.19 18.70 20.02
N LEU A 251 4.37 18.20 20.39
CA LEU A 251 4.80 18.13 21.78
C LEU A 251 5.27 19.52 22.21
N MET A 252 4.46 20.22 23.01
CA MET A 252 4.86 21.45 23.68
C MET A 252 5.23 21.09 25.13
N MET A 253 6.32 21.66 25.64
CA MET A 253 6.64 21.60 27.07
C MET A 253 5.93 22.75 27.76
N ASP A 254 5.20 22.46 28.83
CA ASP A 254 4.61 23.51 29.66
C ASP A 254 5.68 24.22 30.52
N GLU A 255 5.29 25.31 31.17
CA GLU A 255 6.16 26.12 32.04
C GLU A 255 6.64 25.35 33.29
N HIS A 256 6.25 24.08 33.44
CA HIS A 256 6.63 23.18 34.53
C HIS A 256 7.43 21.97 34.02
N GLY A 257 7.81 21.94 32.74
CA GLY A 257 8.67 20.93 32.14
C GLY A 257 7.99 19.59 31.85
N GLN A 258 6.65 19.52 31.86
CA GLN A 258 5.92 18.32 31.46
C GLN A 258 5.49 18.39 29.98
N HIS A 259 5.60 17.24 29.29
CA HIS A 259 5.14 17.10 27.92
C HIS A 259 3.62 16.89 27.89
N GLN A 260 2.87 17.87 27.38
CA GLN A 260 1.47 17.68 27.03
C GLN A 260 1.31 17.56 25.51
N GLN A 261 0.53 16.56 25.09
CA GLN A 261 0.07 16.44 23.71
C GLN A 261 -1.21 17.24 23.55
N GLN A 262 -1.19 18.31 22.76
CA GLN A 262 -2.41 19.02 22.35
C GLN A 262 -2.61 18.90 20.84
N PRO A 263 -3.84 18.64 20.37
CA PRO A 263 -4.16 18.67 18.96
C PRO A 263 -4.19 20.11 18.46
N MET A 264 -3.31 20.47 17.53
CA MET A 264 -3.37 21.76 16.85
C MET A 264 -4.11 21.59 15.52
N ILE A 265 -5.16 22.39 15.31
CA ILE A 265 -5.90 22.46 14.04
C ILE A 265 -5.29 23.61 13.25
N MET A 266 -4.61 23.32 12.14
CA MET A 266 -4.20 24.35 11.19
C MET A 266 -5.37 24.62 10.24
N PHE A 267 -5.82 25.88 10.19
CA PHE A 267 -6.80 26.39 9.24
C PHE A 267 -6.14 26.73 7.90
#